data_AF-A0A9X4AQP4-F1
#
_entry.id   AF-A0A9X4AQP4-F1
#
_cell.length_a   1.000
_cell.length_b   1.000
_cell.length_c   1.000
_cell.angle_alpha   90.00
_cell.angle_beta   90.00
_cell.angle_gamma   90.00
#
_symmetry.space_group_name_H-M   'P 1'
#
loop_
_entity.id
_entity.type
_entity.pdbx_description
1 polymer ?
#
loop_
_entity_poly.entity_id
_entity_poly.type
_entity_poly.pdbx_seq_one_letter_code
_entity_poly.pdbx_strand_id
1 'polypeptide(L)'
;MYHPSLEVMMHAPRISSKERPLAALACLLSTLGAAGTASATGMQGHIYMAQCAAEQVTDTRLRAVFDAHLNDLSNGAFFPDSGYTAEDHDQGEIPHWEQYVQGYVELIRSRYGDKPLENPDAAAHVAFLMGLAAHGITDSTFDSLLYERADQVDPGDMDTFDMAMDIFLVHDHPRYYLPEIAVDTQTQSEIFEQKIAHPVTPDAIKKAMSTARSGIFLVAQYLYIGADDYGKRFPWARQSLRDPRTPGGYPFGARVTKGYYREILRRLDGNSSADGVVIGAYPDEAYPLVTLDNTRPDGRIVLFFGEGMDRATIDDAVVTVRDDAGSVVPTKVSVYRGDKWANVVLVTAQEPWKAATKYTASLHKSIKTLTGVSPTEDLVFPFTTCTPDSPGGDCAVPVGPPPASPCPKLDDAYTTRPETVPPEEEIPPPPTNVNPVAEESGCTAAPARRETNAGSLLALAGACVALVARRRGRRF
;
A
#
# COMPACT_ATOMS: atom_id res chain seq x y z
N MET A 1 58.42 48.43 20.92
CA MET A 1 57.22 48.28 21.77
C MET A 1 56.10 47.71 20.91
N TYR A 2 55.65 46.51 21.31
CA TYR A 2 54.34 45.87 21.08
C TYR A 2 53.61 45.95 19.72
N HIS A 3 53.51 44.76 19.09
CA HIS A 3 52.48 44.33 18.13
C HIS A 3 51.10 44.16 18.82
N PRO A 4 49.97 44.21 18.08
CA PRO A 4 49.37 42.98 17.47
C PRO A 4 48.80 43.22 16.05
N SER A 5 48.89 42.29 15.09
CA SER A 5 48.20 40.99 14.90
C SER A 5 46.74 41.12 14.46
N LEU A 6 46.48 40.91 13.16
CA LEU A 6 45.15 40.78 12.53
C LEU A 6 44.73 39.30 12.56
N GLU A 7 43.77 38.95 13.43
CA GLU A 7 43.08 37.66 13.44
C GLU A 7 41.97 37.66 12.37
N VAL A 8 42.05 36.71 11.43
CA VAL A 8 40.95 36.36 10.54
C VAL A 8 40.07 35.32 11.25
N MET A 9 38.93 35.74 11.77
CA MET A 9 37.90 34.84 12.29
C MET A 9 37.16 34.15 11.12
N MET A 10 37.37 32.85 10.95
CA MET A 10 36.42 31.99 10.22
C MET A 10 35.16 31.81 11.08
N HIS A 11 34.04 32.38 10.65
CA HIS A 11 32.73 32.06 11.21
C HIS A 11 32.27 30.71 10.70
N ALA A 12 32.18 29.72 11.60
CA ALA A 12 31.37 28.53 11.36
C ALA A 12 29.90 28.96 11.17
N PRO A 13 29.18 28.41 10.18
CA PRO A 13 27.80 28.79 9.93
C PRO A 13 26.93 28.46 11.16
N ARG A 14 26.23 29.48 11.66
CA ARG A 14 25.21 29.31 12.70
C ARG A 14 24.00 28.60 12.08
N ILE A 15 23.93 27.30 12.25
CA ILE A 15 22.75 26.48 11.96
C ILE A 15 21.58 27.00 12.80
N SER A 16 20.51 27.39 12.11
CA SER A 16 19.32 28.01 12.68
C SER A 16 18.58 27.04 13.62
N SER A 17 17.96 27.56 14.68
CA SER A 17 17.17 26.73 15.62
C SER A 17 15.98 26.01 14.99
N LYS A 18 15.62 26.33 13.74
CA LYS A 18 14.61 25.62 12.94
C LYS A 18 15.15 24.38 12.21
N GLU A 19 16.48 24.23 12.06
CA GLU A 19 17.12 23.15 11.29
C GLU A 19 17.50 21.94 12.16
N ARG A 20 17.47 22.09 13.49
CA ARG A 20 17.81 21.03 14.44
C ARG A 20 16.79 19.87 14.55
N PRO A 21 15.46 20.07 14.43
CA PRO A 21 14.52 18.94 14.35
C PRO A 21 14.66 18.17 13.03
N LEU A 22 15.06 18.83 11.94
CA LEU A 22 15.31 18.19 10.63
C LEU A 22 16.52 17.26 10.67
N ALA A 23 17.61 17.63 11.36
CA ALA A 23 18.80 16.79 11.47
C ALA A 23 18.58 15.50 12.30
N ALA A 24 17.77 15.57 13.35
CA ALA A 24 17.42 14.39 14.17
C ALA A 24 16.47 13.44 13.41
N LEU A 25 15.52 14.00 12.65
CA LEU A 25 14.62 13.26 11.77
C LEU A 25 15.39 12.59 10.61
N ALA A 26 16.35 13.30 10.00
CA ALA A 26 17.22 12.75 8.95
C ALA A 26 18.08 11.57 9.44
N CYS A 27 18.58 11.62 10.69
CA CYS A 27 19.28 10.47 11.29
C CYS A 27 18.36 9.25 11.51
N LEU A 28 17.10 9.46 11.92
CA LEU A 28 16.11 8.38 12.03
C LEU A 28 15.78 7.76 10.66
N LEU A 29 15.66 8.59 9.63
CA LEU A 29 15.35 8.14 8.26
C LEU A 29 16.52 7.34 7.65
N SER A 30 17.77 7.73 7.93
CA SER A 30 18.95 6.99 7.44
C SER A 30 19.10 5.58 8.02
N THR A 31 18.48 5.29 9.18
CA THR A 31 18.47 3.93 9.75
C THR A 31 17.33 3.05 9.24
N LEU A 32 16.35 3.63 8.55
CA LEU A 32 15.21 2.91 7.95
C LEU A 32 15.42 2.62 6.46
N GLY A 33 16.29 3.38 5.76
CA GLY A 33 16.43 3.33 4.30
C GLY A 33 17.58 2.47 3.75
N ALA A 34 17.84 1.29 4.33
CA ALA A 34 18.91 0.39 3.84
C ALA A 34 18.41 -0.95 3.27
N ALA A 35 17.14 -1.03 2.87
CA ALA A 35 16.62 -2.13 2.06
C ALA A 35 16.59 -1.69 0.59
N GLY A 36 16.90 -2.60 -0.33
CA GLY A 36 17.07 -2.32 -1.77
C GLY A 36 15.81 -1.80 -2.46
N THR A 37 15.97 -1.49 -3.75
CA THR A 37 14.97 -0.91 -4.67
C THR A 37 13.75 -1.82 -4.84
N ALA A 38 12.80 -1.74 -3.91
CA ALA A 38 11.41 -2.13 -4.14
C ALA A 38 10.61 -0.83 -4.29
N SER A 39 10.06 -0.62 -5.49
CA SER A 39 9.07 0.42 -5.77
C SER A 39 7.73 -0.09 -5.25
N ALA A 40 7.14 0.62 -4.29
CA ALA A 40 5.89 0.22 -3.64
C ALA A 40 5.01 1.41 -3.26
N THR A 41 3.70 1.20 -3.17
CA THR A 41 2.86 2.20 -2.49
C THR A 41 3.24 2.24 -1.00
N GLY A 42 3.24 3.41 -0.37
CA GLY A 42 3.44 3.44 1.08
C GLY A 42 2.36 2.66 1.85
N MET A 43 2.73 2.08 3.00
CA MET A 43 1.84 1.29 3.87
C MET A 43 0.49 1.97 4.15
N GLN A 44 0.46 3.30 4.30
CA GLN A 44 -0.80 4.02 4.55
C GLN A 44 -1.68 4.10 3.31
N GLY A 45 -1.08 4.21 2.12
CA GLY A 45 -1.77 4.10 0.85
C GLY A 45 -2.50 2.77 0.69
N HIS A 46 -1.83 1.66 1.03
CA HIS A 46 -2.45 0.33 1.02
C HIS A 46 -3.65 0.23 1.96
N ILE A 47 -3.49 0.66 3.22
CA ILE A 47 -4.57 0.68 4.20
C ILE A 47 -5.75 1.51 3.68
N TYR A 48 -5.48 2.71 3.16
CA TYR A 48 -6.51 3.58 2.61
C TYR A 48 -7.26 2.91 1.45
N MET A 49 -6.56 2.37 0.47
CA MET A 49 -7.19 1.70 -0.67
C MET A 49 -8.00 0.46 -0.26
N ALA A 50 -7.49 -0.33 0.69
CA ALA A 50 -8.19 -1.49 1.22
C ALA A 50 -9.51 -1.11 1.91
N GLN A 51 -9.50 -0.07 2.75
CA GLN A 51 -10.70 0.43 3.42
C GLN A 51 -11.66 1.14 2.46
N CYS A 52 -11.14 1.91 1.51
CA CYS A 52 -11.93 2.58 0.47
C CYS A 52 -12.64 1.55 -0.41
N ALA A 53 -11.98 0.44 -0.75
CA ALA A 53 -12.58 -0.68 -1.45
C ALA A 53 -13.68 -1.32 -0.61
N ALA A 54 -13.45 -1.52 0.69
CA ALA A 54 -14.44 -2.08 1.61
C ALA A 54 -15.70 -1.23 1.66
N GLU A 55 -15.59 0.11 1.76
CA GLU A 55 -16.72 1.05 1.72
C GLU A 55 -17.59 0.87 0.46
N GLN A 56 -16.98 0.54 -0.67
CA GLN A 56 -17.67 0.38 -1.95
C GLN A 56 -18.30 -1.01 -2.16
N VAL A 57 -18.07 -1.99 -1.26
CA VAL A 57 -18.62 -3.34 -1.39
C VAL A 57 -20.13 -3.34 -1.15
N THR A 58 -20.86 -4.02 -2.05
CA THR A 58 -22.32 -4.18 -1.98
C THR A 58 -22.77 -5.55 -1.47
N ASP A 59 -21.88 -6.56 -1.45
CA ASP A 59 -22.18 -7.86 -0.83
C ASP A 59 -22.33 -7.68 0.69
N THR A 60 -23.51 -8.02 1.21
CA THR A 60 -23.85 -7.80 2.62
C THR A 60 -23.00 -8.63 3.58
N ARG A 61 -22.52 -9.81 3.15
CA ARG A 61 -21.67 -10.68 3.99
C ARG A 61 -20.31 -10.04 4.19
N LEU A 62 -19.70 -9.54 3.10
CA LEU A 62 -18.44 -8.82 3.17
C LEU A 62 -18.58 -7.49 3.92
N ARG A 63 -19.67 -6.74 3.72
CA ARG A 63 -19.91 -5.51 4.46
C ARG A 63 -19.94 -5.75 5.97
N ALA A 64 -20.63 -6.81 6.41
CA ALA A 64 -20.68 -7.20 7.82
C ALA A 64 -19.29 -7.56 8.38
N VAL A 65 -18.47 -8.30 7.61
CA VAL A 65 -17.09 -8.61 8.00
C VAL A 65 -16.27 -7.33 8.15
N PHE A 66 -16.30 -6.43 7.16
CA PHE A 66 -15.51 -5.20 7.23
C PHE A 66 -15.99 -4.21 8.29
N ASP A 67 -17.28 -4.17 8.60
CA ASP A 67 -17.81 -3.38 9.71
C ASP A 67 -17.32 -3.89 11.07
N ALA A 68 -17.20 -5.21 11.24
CA ALA A 68 -16.77 -5.83 12.49
C ALA A 68 -15.23 -5.91 12.63
N HIS A 69 -14.51 -6.04 11.51
CA HIS A 69 -13.10 -6.41 11.47
C HIS A 69 -12.25 -5.42 10.65
N LEU A 70 -12.57 -4.11 10.73
CA LEU A 70 -11.83 -3.08 10.01
C LEU A 70 -10.34 -3.04 10.41
N ASN A 71 -10.03 -3.30 11.69
CA ASN A 71 -8.64 -3.34 12.16
C ASN A 71 -7.88 -4.54 11.56
N ASP A 72 -8.50 -5.71 11.47
CA ASP A 72 -7.91 -6.89 10.82
C ASP A 72 -7.65 -6.64 9.33
N LEU A 73 -8.61 -6.00 8.63
CA LEU A 73 -8.44 -5.57 7.24
C LEU A 73 -7.21 -4.67 7.08
N SER A 74 -7.07 -3.66 7.95
CA SER A 74 -5.90 -2.78 7.91
C SER A 74 -4.60 -3.50 8.22
N ASN A 75 -4.59 -4.42 9.18
CA ASN A 75 -3.39 -5.20 9.49
C ASN A 75 -2.96 -6.08 8.32
N GLY A 76 -3.92 -6.72 7.64
CA GLY A 76 -3.63 -7.40 6.38
C GLY A 76 -3.00 -6.47 5.35
N ALA A 77 -3.54 -5.25 5.21
CA ALA A 77 -3.11 -4.29 4.20
C ALA A 77 -1.71 -3.69 4.40
N PHE A 78 -1.09 -3.79 5.57
CA PHE A 78 0.33 -3.41 5.75
C PHE A 78 1.22 -4.61 6.12
N PHE A 79 0.65 -5.82 6.24
CA PHE A 79 1.38 -7.01 6.66
C PHE A 79 2.56 -7.35 5.73
N PRO A 80 2.42 -7.37 4.39
CA PRO A 80 3.54 -7.69 3.51
C PRO A 80 4.72 -6.72 3.73
N ASP A 81 4.48 -5.41 3.61
CA ASP A 81 5.50 -4.39 3.90
C ASP A 81 6.17 -4.51 5.27
N SER A 82 5.43 -4.98 6.28
CA SER A 82 6.02 -5.16 7.59
C SER A 82 7.22 -6.11 7.59
N GLY A 83 7.19 -7.12 6.71
CA GLY A 83 8.24 -8.13 6.57
C GLY A 83 9.56 -7.56 6.05
N TYR A 84 9.56 -6.41 5.35
CA TYR A 84 10.83 -5.76 4.95
C TYR A 84 11.60 -5.18 6.15
N THR A 85 10.99 -5.09 7.33
CA THR A 85 11.68 -4.75 8.58
C THR A 85 12.32 -5.97 9.28
N ALA A 86 12.07 -7.18 8.78
CA ALA A 86 12.68 -8.40 9.28
C ALA A 86 14.13 -8.56 8.77
N GLU A 87 14.86 -9.49 9.38
CA GLU A 87 16.21 -9.85 8.90
C GLU A 87 16.17 -10.62 7.57
N ASP A 88 15.08 -11.37 7.37
CA ASP A 88 14.77 -12.07 6.13
C ASP A 88 13.77 -11.24 5.32
N HIS A 89 14.26 -10.50 4.32
CA HIS A 89 13.43 -9.63 3.50
C HIS A 89 12.41 -10.40 2.63
N ASP A 90 12.61 -11.70 2.39
CA ASP A 90 11.63 -12.52 1.68
C ASP A 90 10.32 -12.65 2.48
N GLN A 91 10.37 -12.48 3.81
CA GLN A 91 9.18 -12.36 4.64
C GLN A 91 8.28 -11.20 4.19
N GLY A 92 8.89 -10.12 3.69
CA GLY A 92 8.15 -8.97 3.16
C GLY A 92 7.62 -9.22 1.75
N GLU A 93 8.45 -9.79 0.89
CA GLU A 93 8.14 -9.98 -0.53
C GLU A 93 7.08 -11.07 -0.76
N ILE A 94 7.22 -12.24 -0.13
CA ILE A 94 6.40 -13.43 -0.41
C ILE A 94 4.88 -13.17 -0.30
N PRO A 95 4.36 -12.48 0.73
CA PRO A 95 2.93 -12.25 0.88
C PRO A 95 2.28 -11.36 -0.20
N HIS A 96 3.05 -10.68 -1.05
CA HIS A 96 2.50 -9.92 -2.18
C HIS A 96 1.93 -10.83 -3.28
N TRP A 97 2.38 -12.08 -3.35
CA TRP A 97 2.12 -12.97 -4.47
C TRP A 97 0.89 -13.86 -4.27
N GLU A 98 0.23 -14.21 -5.39
CA GLU A 98 -1.00 -15.01 -5.36
C GLU A 98 -0.84 -16.34 -4.63
N GLN A 99 0.32 -17.00 -4.73
CA GLN A 99 0.52 -18.29 -4.07
C GLN A 99 0.29 -18.19 -2.55
N TYR A 100 0.67 -17.07 -1.93
CA TYR A 100 0.40 -16.82 -0.51
C TYR A 100 -1.09 -16.59 -0.25
N VAL A 101 -1.74 -15.74 -1.04
CA VAL A 101 -3.18 -15.45 -0.95
C VAL A 101 -4.00 -16.74 -1.11
N GLN A 102 -3.72 -17.54 -2.14
CA GLN A 102 -4.36 -18.81 -2.40
C GLN A 102 -4.07 -19.83 -1.30
N GLY A 103 -2.83 -19.90 -0.79
CA GLY A 103 -2.48 -20.73 0.35
C GLY A 103 -3.29 -20.39 1.60
N TYR A 104 -3.57 -19.11 1.83
CA TYR A 104 -4.39 -18.65 2.94
C TYR A 104 -5.89 -18.96 2.71
N VAL A 105 -6.42 -18.77 1.50
CA VAL A 105 -7.78 -19.21 1.15
C VAL A 105 -7.97 -20.69 1.46
N GLU A 106 -7.03 -21.53 1.04
CA GLU A 106 -7.05 -22.98 1.31
C GLU A 106 -6.99 -23.29 2.79
N LEU A 107 -6.12 -22.60 3.54
CA LEU A 107 -6.01 -22.79 4.98
C LEU A 107 -7.35 -22.45 5.68
N ILE A 108 -7.95 -21.29 5.38
CA ILE A 108 -9.23 -20.87 5.96
C ILE A 108 -10.31 -21.91 5.67
N ARG A 109 -10.44 -22.36 4.42
CA ARG A 109 -11.42 -23.38 4.04
C ARG A 109 -11.16 -24.71 4.74
N SER A 110 -9.90 -25.13 4.84
CA SER A 110 -9.54 -26.39 5.51
C SER A 110 -9.85 -26.37 7.01
N ARG A 111 -9.72 -25.20 7.65
CA ARG A 111 -9.88 -25.04 9.10
C ARG A 111 -11.32 -24.76 9.52
N TYR A 112 -12.05 -23.99 8.73
CA TYR A 112 -13.37 -23.46 9.09
C TYR A 112 -14.51 -24.00 8.21
N GLY A 113 -14.21 -24.83 7.21
CA GLY A 113 -15.18 -25.47 6.33
C GLY A 113 -15.68 -24.59 5.18
N ASP A 114 -16.79 -24.98 4.57
CA ASP A 114 -17.32 -24.40 3.33
C ASP A 114 -18.03 -23.04 3.52
N LYS A 115 -18.15 -22.56 4.76
CA LYS A 115 -18.83 -21.31 5.09
C LYS A 115 -18.05 -20.46 6.08
N PRO A 116 -16.83 -20.02 5.73
CA PRO A 116 -15.97 -19.32 6.67
C PRO A 116 -16.59 -18.01 7.18
N LEU A 117 -17.38 -17.29 6.38
CA LEU A 117 -18.01 -16.04 6.85
C LEU A 117 -19.11 -16.24 7.92
N GLU A 118 -19.65 -17.45 8.10
CA GLU A 118 -20.60 -17.74 9.17
C GLU A 118 -19.89 -18.08 10.50
N ASN A 119 -18.56 -18.26 10.48
CA ASN A 119 -17.75 -18.54 11.66
C ASN A 119 -17.07 -17.24 12.17
N PRO A 120 -17.36 -16.77 13.39
CA PRO A 120 -16.75 -15.56 13.95
C PRO A 120 -15.22 -15.56 13.97
N ASP A 121 -14.59 -16.71 14.23
CA ASP A 121 -13.13 -16.81 14.28
C ASP A 121 -12.54 -16.69 12.86
N ALA A 122 -13.24 -17.22 11.86
CA ALA A 122 -12.81 -17.10 10.47
C ALA A 122 -13.05 -15.71 9.89
N ALA A 123 -14.04 -14.95 10.38
CA ALA A 123 -14.35 -13.61 9.88
C ALA A 123 -13.15 -12.64 10.02
N ALA A 124 -12.42 -12.70 11.14
CA ALA A 124 -11.19 -11.93 11.32
C ALA A 124 -10.09 -12.35 10.31
N HIS A 125 -9.90 -13.65 10.10
CA HIS A 125 -8.98 -14.16 9.07
C HIS A 125 -9.37 -13.74 7.66
N VAL A 126 -10.66 -13.74 7.34
CA VAL A 126 -11.17 -13.27 6.04
C VAL A 126 -10.88 -11.78 5.87
N ALA A 127 -11.16 -10.95 6.88
CA ALA A 127 -10.83 -9.52 6.81
C ALA A 127 -9.32 -9.29 6.62
N PHE A 128 -8.49 -9.98 7.40
CA PHE A 128 -7.03 -9.92 7.25
C PHE A 128 -6.56 -10.37 5.86
N LEU A 129 -7.07 -11.49 5.35
CA LEU A 129 -6.77 -11.99 4.01
C LEU A 129 -7.14 -10.96 2.93
N MET A 130 -8.33 -10.35 3.04
CA MET A 130 -8.75 -9.30 2.10
C MET A 130 -7.79 -8.12 2.14
N GLY A 131 -7.34 -7.71 3.33
CA GLY A 131 -6.33 -6.65 3.48
C GLY A 131 -5.01 -7.01 2.82
N LEU A 132 -4.52 -8.21 3.08
CA LEU A 132 -3.27 -8.74 2.50
C LEU A 132 -3.35 -8.80 0.97
N ALA A 133 -4.47 -9.27 0.43
CA ALA A 133 -4.69 -9.31 -1.00
C ALA A 133 -4.84 -7.90 -1.61
N ALA A 134 -5.48 -6.97 -0.87
CA ALA A 134 -5.55 -5.57 -1.27
C ALA A 134 -4.15 -4.99 -1.44
N HIS A 135 -3.23 -5.26 -0.49
CA HIS A 135 -1.85 -4.80 -0.57
C HIS A 135 -1.20 -5.13 -1.93
N GLY A 136 -1.05 -6.41 -2.26
CA GLY A 136 -0.39 -6.83 -3.50
C GLY A 136 -1.08 -6.36 -4.79
N ILE A 137 -2.42 -6.30 -4.84
CA ILE A 137 -3.10 -5.77 -6.03
C ILE A 137 -2.97 -4.24 -6.12
N THR A 138 -2.88 -3.55 -4.99
CA THR A 138 -2.74 -2.09 -5.01
C THR A 138 -1.36 -1.67 -5.47
N ASP A 139 -0.28 -2.36 -5.09
CA ASP A 139 1.04 -2.19 -5.74
C ASP A 139 0.94 -2.45 -7.22
N SER A 140 0.31 -3.55 -7.60
CA SER A 140 0.12 -3.91 -9.01
C SER A 140 -0.57 -2.78 -9.80
N THR A 141 -1.62 -2.17 -9.24
CA THR A 141 -2.32 -1.03 -9.88
C THR A 141 -1.53 0.26 -9.86
N PHE A 142 -0.84 0.54 -8.75
CA PHE A 142 -0.10 1.78 -8.55
C PHE A 142 1.16 1.78 -9.41
N ASP A 143 1.94 0.70 -9.33
CA ASP A 143 3.24 0.63 -9.94
C ASP A 143 3.17 0.52 -11.47
N SER A 144 2.22 -0.27 -11.99
CA SER A 144 2.06 -0.46 -13.44
C SER A 144 1.49 0.76 -14.19
N LEU A 145 0.97 1.75 -13.47
CA LEU A 145 0.30 2.92 -14.05
C LEU A 145 0.82 4.23 -13.48
N LEU A 146 0.52 4.52 -12.20
CA LEU A 146 0.82 5.82 -11.60
C LEU A 146 2.31 6.00 -11.33
N TYR A 147 2.99 5.02 -10.75
CA TYR A 147 4.42 5.10 -10.45
C TYR A 147 5.24 5.23 -11.73
N GLU A 148 5.07 4.33 -12.70
CA GLU A 148 5.78 4.40 -13.98
C GLU A 148 5.50 5.74 -14.69
N ARG A 149 4.29 6.30 -14.54
CA ARG A 149 4.00 7.61 -15.09
C ARG A 149 4.69 8.74 -14.32
N ALA A 150 4.70 8.69 -12.99
CA ALA A 150 5.36 9.68 -12.15
C ALA A 150 6.86 9.74 -12.45
N ASP A 151 7.53 8.60 -12.61
CA ASP A 151 8.95 8.50 -13.00
C ASP A 151 9.27 9.25 -14.32
N GLN A 152 8.29 9.35 -15.22
CA GLN A 152 8.47 10.06 -16.49
C GLN A 152 8.24 11.57 -16.42
N VAL A 153 7.42 12.05 -15.48
CA VAL A 153 6.95 13.45 -15.49
C VAL A 153 7.40 14.26 -14.30
N ASP A 154 7.64 13.63 -13.17
CA ASP A 154 8.14 14.28 -11.98
C ASP A 154 9.67 14.20 -11.96
N PRO A 155 10.39 15.29 -11.67
CA PRO A 155 11.85 15.37 -11.77
C PRO A 155 12.62 14.71 -10.60
N GLY A 156 11.98 13.84 -9.83
CA GLY A 156 12.47 13.37 -8.53
C GLY A 156 13.16 12.01 -8.54
N ASP A 157 13.77 11.66 -7.41
CA ASP A 157 14.35 10.34 -7.15
C ASP A 157 13.26 9.38 -6.68
N MET A 158 13.02 8.34 -7.47
CA MET A 158 11.94 7.39 -7.22
C MET A 158 12.14 6.54 -5.96
N ASP A 159 13.37 6.43 -5.43
CA ASP A 159 13.62 5.83 -4.11
C ASP A 159 12.95 6.62 -2.97
N THR A 160 12.72 7.92 -3.18
CA THR A 160 12.04 8.79 -2.20
C THR A 160 10.55 9.00 -2.49
N PHE A 161 10.07 8.48 -3.62
CA PHE A 161 8.69 8.66 -4.08
C PHE A 161 7.70 7.91 -3.21
N ASP A 162 8.00 6.67 -2.84
CA ASP A 162 7.12 5.81 -2.04
C ASP A 162 6.80 6.45 -0.69
N MET A 163 7.85 6.98 -0.04
CA MET A 163 7.70 7.76 1.19
C MET A 163 6.89 9.05 0.96
N ALA A 164 7.06 9.71 -0.19
CA ALA A 164 6.31 10.92 -0.52
C ALA A 164 4.80 10.65 -0.60
N MET A 165 4.38 9.48 -1.10
CA MET A 165 2.96 9.13 -1.21
C MET A 165 2.29 9.06 0.16
N ASP A 166 2.92 8.37 1.12
CA ASP A 166 2.42 8.33 2.50
C ASP A 166 2.43 9.71 3.15
N ILE A 167 3.44 10.54 2.88
CA ILE A 167 3.50 11.91 3.37
C ILE A 167 2.35 12.75 2.81
N PHE A 168 2.05 12.64 1.51
CA PHE A 168 0.93 13.35 0.90
C PHE A 168 -0.39 12.90 1.48
N LEU A 169 -0.60 11.58 1.60
CA LEU A 169 -1.80 11.03 2.17
C LEU A 169 -2.01 11.53 3.62
N VAL A 170 -1.01 11.38 4.50
CA VAL A 170 -1.08 11.83 5.89
C VAL A 170 -1.26 13.35 5.99
N HIS A 171 -0.63 14.11 5.12
CA HIS A 171 -0.77 15.56 5.11
C HIS A 171 -2.19 15.99 4.72
N ASP A 172 -2.74 15.39 3.66
CA ASP A 172 -4.05 15.75 3.13
C ASP A 172 -5.20 15.13 3.96
N HIS A 173 -4.90 14.14 4.80
CA HIS A 173 -5.78 13.47 5.74
C HIS A 173 -5.19 13.45 7.16
N PRO A 174 -5.33 14.55 7.92
CA PRO A 174 -4.60 14.75 9.17
C PRO A 174 -5.00 13.79 10.31
N ARG A 175 -6.12 13.05 10.16
CA ARG A 175 -6.42 11.86 10.94
C ARG A 175 -6.15 10.64 10.08
N TYR A 176 -4.98 10.07 10.24
CA TYR A 176 -4.64 8.80 9.64
C TYR A 176 -5.05 7.66 10.58
N TYR A 177 -5.28 6.49 9.99
CA TYR A 177 -5.46 5.28 10.75
C TYR A 177 -4.10 4.72 11.18
N LEU A 178 -3.97 4.44 12.47
CA LEU A 178 -2.86 3.68 13.01
C LEU A 178 -3.45 2.39 13.56
N PRO A 179 -3.41 1.27 12.83
CA PRO A 179 -4.00 0.02 13.28
C PRO A 179 -3.41 -0.41 14.62
N GLU A 180 -4.24 -0.95 15.50
CA GLU A 180 -3.73 -1.80 16.59
C GLU A 180 -3.24 -3.10 15.97
N ILE A 181 -2.14 -3.67 16.47
CA ILE A 181 -1.62 -4.92 15.91
C ILE A 181 -2.66 -6.03 16.12
N ALA A 182 -3.22 -6.53 15.03
CA ALA A 182 -4.14 -7.66 14.99
C ALA A 182 -3.65 -8.61 13.89
N VAL A 183 -2.90 -9.64 14.30
CA VAL A 183 -2.37 -10.66 13.42
C VAL A 183 -2.25 -11.97 14.19
N ASP A 184 -2.79 -13.04 13.61
CA ASP A 184 -2.51 -14.39 14.09
C ASP A 184 -1.18 -14.86 13.50
N THR A 185 -0.10 -14.61 14.24
CA THR A 185 1.27 -14.92 13.79
C THR A 185 1.53 -16.41 13.65
N GLN A 186 0.78 -17.25 14.38
CA GLN A 186 0.87 -18.70 14.26
C GLN A 186 0.30 -19.14 12.91
N THR A 187 -0.89 -18.66 12.56
CA THR A 187 -1.50 -18.92 11.26
C THR A 187 -0.64 -18.42 10.10
N GLN A 188 -0.07 -17.22 10.20
CA GLN A 188 0.81 -16.70 9.15
C GLN A 188 2.08 -17.57 9.00
N SER A 189 2.71 -17.96 10.10
CA SER A 189 3.86 -18.88 10.11
C SER A 189 3.55 -20.22 9.45
N GLU A 190 2.35 -20.77 9.69
CA GLU A 190 1.90 -22.02 9.07
C GLU A 190 1.74 -21.90 7.55
N ILE A 191 1.31 -20.76 7.01
CA ILE A 191 1.21 -20.55 5.56
C ILE A 191 2.62 -20.52 4.95
N PHE A 192 3.52 -19.75 5.56
CA PHE A 192 4.93 -19.67 5.17
C PHE A 192 5.58 -21.07 5.12
N GLU A 193 5.38 -21.89 6.15
CA GLU A 193 5.95 -23.23 6.23
C GLU A 193 5.26 -24.23 5.28
N GLN A 194 3.93 -24.31 5.31
CA GLN A 194 3.18 -25.42 4.68
C GLN A 194 2.75 -25.13 3.25
N LYS A 195 2.57 -23.86 2.87
CA LYS A 195 2.07 -23.45 1.55
C LYS A 195 3.15 -22.88 0.65
N ILE A 196 4.17 -22.25 1.24
CA ILE A 196 5.27 -21.62 0.50
C ILE A 196 6.57 -22.42 0.58
N ALA A 197 6.78 -23.19 1.65
CA ALA A 197 8.05 -23.83 1.99
C ALA A 197 9.19 -22.82 2.26
N HIS A 198 8.84 -21.70 2.92
CA HIS A 198 9.76 -20.66 3.38
C HIS A 198 9.53 -20.40 4.88
N PRO A 199 10.20 -21.14 5.79
CA PRO A 199 9.86 -21.09 7.21
C PRO A 199 10.11 -19.71 7.84
N VAL A 200 9.04 -19.08 8.34
CA VAL A 200 9.10 -17.83 9.12
C VAL A 200 8.45 -18.09 10.47
N THR A 201 9.13 -17.74 11.57
CA THR A 201 8.61 -17.99 12.93
C THR A 201 7.54 -16.97 13.34
N PRO A 202 6.61 -17.32 14.26
CA PRO A 202 5.62 -16.37 14.78
C PRO A 202 6.25 -15.13 15.44
N ASP A 203 7.40 -15.29 16.11
CA ASP A 203 8.12 -14.19 16.75
C ASP A 203 8.74 -13.22 15.74
N ALA A 204 9.26 -13.74 14.62
CA ALA A 204 9.77 -12.91 13.52
C ALA A 204 8.66 -12.04 12.92
N ILE A 205 7.48 -12.63 12.68
CA ILE A 205 6.29 -11.90 12.22
C ILE A 205 5.87 -10.82 13.21
N LYS A 206 5.80 -11.16 14.50
CA LYS A 206 5.42 -10.21 15.56
C LYS A 206 6.38 -9.03 15.63
N LYS A 207 7.69 -9.30 15.59
CA LYS A 207 8.76 -8.28 15.60
C LYS A 207 8.65 -7.35 14.39
N ALA A 208 8.44 -7.92 13.21
CA ALA A 208 8.28 -7.19 11.95
C ALA A 208 7.07 -6.24 11.99
N MET A 209 5.89 -6.77 12.31
CA MET A 209 4.64 -6.01 12.46
C MET A 209 4.77 -4.86 13.48
N SER A 210 5.37 -5.13 14.65
CA SER A 210 5.59 -4.11 15.68
C SER A 210 6.54 -3.00 15.23
N THR A 211 7.56 -3.35 14.45
CA THR A 211 8.57 -2.40 13.95
C THR A 211 7.97 -1.53 12.86
N ALA A 212 7.27 -2.13 11.89
CA ALA A 212 6.54 -1.44 10.83
C ALA A 212 5.51 -0.46 11.38
N ARG A 213 4.70 -0.88 12.37
CA ARG A 213 3.72 0.01 13.03
C ARG A 213 4.39 1.22 13.69
N SER A 214 5.58 1.06 14.26
CA SER A 214 6.34 2.17 14.82
C SER A 214 6.82 3.12 13.72
N GLY A 215 7.22 2.60 12.55
CA GLY A 215 7.47 3.38 11.34
C GLY A 215 6.24 4.19 10.90
N ILE A 216 5.09 3.54 10.73
CA ILE A 216 3.81 4.19 10.38
C ILE A 216 3.48 5.31 11.38
N PHE A 217 3.61 5.04 12.68
CA PHE A 217 3.38 6.05 13.72
C PHE A 217 4.29 7.28 13.54
N LEU A 218 5.58 7.08 13.26
CA LEU A 218 6.53 8.18 13.06
C LEU A 218 6.22 9.00 11.81
N VAL A 219 5.96 8.33 10.68
CA VAL A 219 5.55 8.97 9.43
C VAL A 219 4.34 9.86 9.70
N ALA A 220 3.36 9.29 10.36
CA ALA A 220 2.08 9.90 10.50
C ALA A 220 2.07 11.04 11.55
N GLN A 221 2.88 10.94 12.61
CA GLN A 221 3.01 12.01 13.61
C GLN A 221 3.92 13.17 13.18
N TYR A 222 4.91 12.93 12.31
CA TYR A 222 5.99 13.88 12.12
C TYR A 222 6.33 14.22 10.66
N LEU A 223 6.12 13.31 9.70
CA LEU A 223 6.62 13.51 8.34
C LEU A 223 5.70 14.35 7.44
N TYR A 224 4.45 14.62 7.85
CA TYR A 224 3.57 15.56 7.14
C TYR A 224 4.18 16.97 6.97
N ILE A 225 5.13 17.34 7.84
CA ILE A 225 5.85 18.63 7.79
C ILE A 225 6.65 18.78 6.49
N GLY A 226 7.06 17.67 5.86
CA GLY A 226 7.80 17.67 4.59
C GLY A 226 6.94 17.69 3.33
N ALA A 227 5.60 17.66 3.45
CA ALA A 227 4.72 17.46 2.30
C ALA A 227 4.84 18.54 1.22
N ASP A 228 5.11 19.79 1.60
CA ASP A 228 5.32 20.86 0.62
C ASP A 228 6.61 20.70 -0.16
N ASP A 229 7.69 20.24 0.48
CA ASP A 229 8.97 20.03 -0.18
C ASP A 229 8.97 18.76 -1.04
N TYR A 230 8.24 17.72 -0.62
CA TYR A 230 7.95 16.59 -1.50
C TYR A 230 7.01 16.98 -2.64
N GLY A 231 6.02 17.84 -2.40
CA GLY A 231 5.07 18.29 -3.43
C GLY A 231 5.71 19.14 -4.51
N LYS A 232 6.83 19.83 -4.21
CA LYS A 232 7.66 20.49 -5.22
C LYS A 232 8.47 19.51 -6.07
N ARG A 233 8.83 18.35 -5.50
CA ARG A 233 9.59 17.29 -6.17
C ARG A 233 8.70 16.39 -7.03
N PHE A 234 7.49 16.11 -6.55
CA PHE A 234 6.51 15.24 -7.19
C PHE A 234 5.16 15.96 -7.40
N PRO A 235 5.14 17.09 -8.13
CA PRO A 235 3.94 17.92 -8.28
C PRO A 235 2.81 17.20 -9.02
N TRP A 236 3.14 16.38 -10.03
CA TRP A 236 2.12 15.64 -10.77
C TRP A 236 1.54 14.52 -9.90
N ALA A 237 2.39 13.72 -9.26
CA ALA A 237 1.90 12.63 -8.41
C ALA A 237 1.06 13.13 -7.23
N ARG A 238 1.46 14.23 -6.57
CA ARG A 238 0.66 14.82 -5.48
C ARG A 238 -0.76 15.19 -5.92
N GLN A 239 -0.92 15.72 -7.13
CA GLN A 239 -2.24 16.07 -7.69
C GLN A 239 -3.01 14.83 -8.13
N SER A 240 -2.31 13.81 -8.61
CA SER A 240 -2.89 12.65 -9.28
C SER A 240 -3.29 11.54 -8.32
N LEU A 241 -2.59 11.40 -7.18
CA LEU A 241 -2.70 10.29 -6.23
C LEU A 241 -4.14 10.01 -5.79
N ARG A 242 -4.90 11.07 -5.49
CA ARG A 242 -6.28 10.98 -4.99
C ARG A 242 -7.32 11.41 -6.01
N ASP A 243 -6.92 11.83 -7.20
CA ASP A 243 -7.87 12.23 -8.24
C ASP A 243 -8.55 10.98 -8.81
N PRO A 244 -9.90 10.87 -8.73
CA PRO A 244 -10.62 9.72 -9.26
C PRO A 244 -10.48 9.50 -10.76
N ARG A 245 -9.94 10.46 -11.51
CA ARG A 245 -9.71 10.38 -12.96
C ARG A 245 -8.36 9.76 -13.32
N THR A 246 -7.43 9.64 -12.37
CA THR A 246 -6.07 9.15 -12.63
C THR A 246 -6.01 7.63 -12.61
N PRO A 247 -5.60 6.96 -13.70
CA PRO A 247 -5.29 5.53 -13.69
C PRO A 247 -4.17 5.21 -12.69
N GLY A 248 -4.33 4.14 -11.91
CA GLY A 248 -3.37 3.75 -10.87
C GLY A 248 -3.41 4.59 -9.58
N GLY A 249 -4.13 5.72 -9.56
CA GLY A 249 -4.39 6.47 -8.33
C GLY A 249 -5.21 5.69 -7.32
N TYR A 250 -5.27 6.16 -6.06
CA TYR A 250 -5.95 5.46 -4.97
C TYR A 250 -7.42 5.12 -5.26
N PRO A 251 -8.23 5.99 -5.87
CA PRO A 251 -9.59 5.62 -6.27
C PRO A 251 -9.63 4.47 -7.28
N PHE A 252 -8.70 4.44 -8.24
CA PHE A 252 -8.58 3.35 -9.22
C PHE A 252 -8.18 2.05 -8.52
N GLY A 253 -7.13 2.08 -7.70
CA GLY A 253 -6.66 0.92 -6.93
C GLY A 253 -7.75 0.34 -6.02
N ALA A 254 -8.50 1.20 -5.31
CA ALA A 254 -9.63 0.79 -4.48
C ALA A 254 -10.76 0.13 -5.30
N ARG A 255 -11.02 0.63 -6.52
CA ARG A 255 -12.02 0.04 -7.44
C ARG A 255 -11.62 -1.37 -7.88
N VAL A 256 -10.35 -1.58 -8.25
CA VAL A 256 -9.82 -2.90 -8.63
C VAL A 256 -9.84 -3.85 -7.42
N THR A 257 -9.41 -3.36 -6.26
CA THR A 257 -9.41 -4.09 -4.99
C THR A 257 -10.78 -4.60 -4.59
N LYS A 258 -11.85 -3.80 -4.79
CA LYS A 258 -13.23 -4.25 -4.60
C LYS A 258 -13.56 -5.48 -5.46
N GLY A 259 -13.11 -5.49 -6.71
CA GLY A 259 -13.22 -6.65 -7.59
C GLY A 259 -12.47 -7.85 -7.01
N TYR A 260 -11.28 -7.64 -6.45
CA TYR A 260 -10.51 -8.70 -5.81
C TYR A 260 -11.24 -9.31 -4.61
N TYR A 261 -11.88 -8.49 -3.77
CA TYR A 261 -12.68 -8.98 -2.63
C TYR A 261 -13.79 -9.93 -3.07
N ARG A 262 -14.46 -9.62 -4.19
CA ARG A 262 -15.47 -10.50 -4.79
C ARG A 262 -14.86 -11.83 -5.23
N GLU A 263 -13.68 -11.82 -5.85
CA GLU A 263 -13.03 -13.05 -6.30
C GLU A 263 -12.57 -13.94 -5.14
N ILE A 264 -12.00 -13.35 -4.08
CA ILE A 264 -11.60 -14.08 -2.88
C ILE A 264 -12.83 -14.66 -2.19
N LEU A 265 -13.92 -13.90 -2.06
CA LEU A 265 -15.18 -14.41 -1.50
C LEU A 265 -15.69 -15.62 -2.30
N ARG A 266 -15.65 -15.56 -3.63
CA ARG A 266 -16.06 -16.67 -4.48
C ARG A 266 -15.22 -17.92 -4.24
N ARG A 267 -13.89 -17.76 -4.09
CA ARG A 267 -12.98 -18.87 -3.80
C ARG A 267 -13.18 -19.45 -2.39
N LEU A 268 -13.46 -18.60 -1.41
CA LEU A 268 -13.85 -19.00 -0.06
C LEU A 268 -15.17 -19.79 -0.06
N ASP A 269 -16.14 -19.39 -0.89
CA ASP A 269 -17.40 -20.11 -1.15
C ASP A 269 -17.19 -21.41 -1.97
N GLY A 270 -15.96 -21.74 -2.35
CA GLY A 270 -15.60 -22.96 -3.05
C GLY A 270 -15.77 -22.95 -4.57
N ASN A 271 -16.07 -21.79 -5.15
CA ASN A 271 -16.27 -21.63 -6.58
C ASN A 271 -14.98 -21.16 -7.29
N SER A 272 -14.87 -21.44 -8.59
CA SER A 272 -13.76 -20.95 -9.43
C SER A 272 -13.90 -19.46 -9.75
N SER A 273 -12.77 -18.74 -9.86
CA SER A 273 -12.72 -17.34 -10.28
C SER A 273 -12.77 -17.15 -11.80
N ALA A 274 -12.63 -18.21 -12.60
CA ALA A 274 -12.24 -18.10 -14.01
C ALA A 274 -13.12 -17.17 -14.87
N ASP A 275 -14.45 -17.20 -14.73
CA ASP A 275 -15.36 -16.32 -15.50
C ASP A 275 -15.37 -14.86 -14.99
N GLY A 276 -14.95 -14.63 -13.74
CA GLY A 276 -14.88 -13.32 -13.10
C GLY A 276 -13.45 -12.81 -12.89
N VAL A 277 -12.46 -13.52 -13.44
CA VAL A 277 -11.06 -13.41 -13.00
C VAL A 277 -10.48 -12.03 -13.27
N VAL A 278 -10.94 -11.34 -14.31
CA VAL A 278 -10.55 -9.95 -14.57
C VAL A 278 -11.35 -9.03 -13.64
N ILE A 279 -10.66 -8.46 -12.65
CA ILE A 279 -11.23 -7.58 -11.61
C ILE A 279 -11.10 -6.10 -11.94
N GLY A 280 -10.29 -5.78 -12.95
CA GLY A 280 -10.11 -4.43 -13.46
C GLY A 280 -9.44 -4.45 -14.81
N ALA A 281 -9.73 -3.43 -15.62
CA ALA A 281 -9.02 -3.15 -16.85
C ALA A 281 -8.72 -1.66 -16.93
N TYR A 282 -7.62 -1.33 -17.58
CA TYR A 282 -7.32 0.01 -18.07
C TYR A 282 -6.89 -0.10 -19.53
N PRO A 283 -7.32 0.78 -20.45
CA PRO A 283 -8.42 1.72 -20.27
C PRO A 283 -9.78 1.00 -20.14
N ASP A 284 -10.76 1.72 -19.59
CA ASP A 284 -12.18 1.35 -19.59
C ASP A 284 -13.09 2.58 -19.73
N GLU A 285 -14.40 2.43 -19.56
CA GLU A 285 -15.36 3.55 -19.66
C GLU A 285 -15.13 4.66 -18.62
N ALA A 286 -14.74 4.29 -17.40
CA ALA A 286 -14.50 5.26 -16.32
C ALA A 286 -13.07 5.83 -16.37
N TYR A 287 -12.13 5.09 -16.95
CA TYR A 287 -10.73 5.48 -17.14
C TYR A 287 -10.36 5.33 -18.61
N PRO A 288 -10.76 6.30 -19.47
CA PRO A 288 -10.38 6.27 -20.88
C PRO A 288 -8.86 6.37 -21.02
N LEU A 289 -8.35 5.91 -22.16
CA LEU A 289 -6.92 5.98 -22.46
C LEU A 289 -6.48 7.46 -22.49
N VAL A 290 -5.45 7.81 -21.72
CA VAL A 290 -5.03 9.21 -21.51
C VAL A 290 -3.94 9.70 -22.46
N THR A 291 -3.41 8.82 -23.32
CA THR A 291 -2.42 9.15 -24.33
C THR A 291 -2.55 8.22 -25.54
N LEU A 292 -2.21 8.70 -26.73
CA LEU A 292 -2.12 7.83 -27.92
C LEU A 292 -0.73 7.21 -28.10
N ASP A 293 0.25 7.65 -27.31
CA ASP A 293 1.61 7.11 -27.31
C ASP A 293 1.65 5.73 -26.64
N ASN A 294 1.79 4.70 -27.45
CA ASN A 294 1.85 3.30 -27.03
C ASN A 294 3.13 2.93 -26.26
N THR A 295 4.13 3.82 -26.18
CA THR A 295 5.35 3.58 -25.42
C THR A 295 5.20 3.93 -23.94
N ARG A 296 4.22 4.78 -23.60
CA ARG A 296 3.94 5.20 -22.24
C ARG A 296 3.22 4.13 -21.41
N PRO A 297 3.42 4.10 -20.09
CA PRO A 297 2.74 3.16 -19.18
C PRO A 297 1.22 3.28 -19.27
N ASP A 298 0.73 4.53 -19.24
CA ASP A 298 -0.67 4.90 -19.36
C ASP A 298 -1.18 4.91 -20.82
N GLY A 299 -0.35 4.45 -21.77
CA GLY A 299 -0.69 4.18 -23.16
C GLY A 299 -0.89 2.69 -23.48
N ARG A 300 -0.80 1.81 -22.47
CA ARG A 300 -0.98 0.35 -22.61
C ARG A 300 -2.37 -0.07 -22.15
N ILE A 301 -2.80 -1.26 -22.58
CA ILE A 301 -3.92 -1.95 -21.93
C ILE A 301 -3.34 -2.75 -20.77
N VAL A 302 -3.97 -2.68 -19.60
CA VAL A 302 -3.59 -3.38 -18.38
C VAL A 302 -4.79 -4.17 -17.89
N LEU A 303 -4.63 -5.47 -17.72
CA LEU A 303 -5.64 -6.38 -17.17
C LEU A 303 -5.20 -6.83 -15.79
N PHE A 304 -6.06 -6.61 -14.79
CA PHE A 304 -5.84 -6.99 -13.39
C PHE A 304 -6.66 -8.24 -13.07
N PHE A 305 -6.02 -9.24 -12.49
CA PHE A 305 -6.63 -10.52 -12.18
C PHE A 305 -6.83 -10.71 -10.67
N GLY A 306 -7.99 -11.22 -10.26
CA GLY A 306 -8.32 -11.54 -8.86
C GLY A 306 -8.02 -12.99 -8.47
N GLU A 307 -7.27 -13.68 -9.32
CA GLU A 307 -6.53 -14.90 -9.06
C GLU A 307 -5.32 -14.86 -9.99
N GLY A 308 -4.14 -15.20 -9.49
CA GLY A 308 -2.93 -15.36 -10.30
C GLY A 308 -3.16 -16.32 -11.47
N MET A 309 -2.54 -16.00 -12.59
CA MET A 309 -2.68 -16.73 -13.85
C MET A 309 -1.49 -17.66 -14.08
N ASP A 310 -1.75 -18.80 -14.72
CA ASP A 310 -0.70 -19.72 -15.17
C ASP A 310 0.12 -19.04 -16.26
N ARG A 311 1.37 -18.71 -15.91
CA ARG A 311 2.32 -18.04 -16.80
C ARG A 311 2.48 -18.75 -18.14
N ALA A 312 2.40 -20.08 -18.17
CA ALA A 312 2.58 -20.86 -19.39
C ALA A 312 1.45 -20.65 -20.41
N THR A 313 0.33 -20.06 -20.00
CA THR A 313 -0.81 -19.74 -20.86
C THR A 313 -0.84 -18.28 -21.32
N ILE A 314 0.16 -17.48 -20.94
CA ILE A 314 0.27 -16.07 -21.29
C ILE A 314 1.31 -15.90 -22.41
N ASP A 315 0.82 -15.68 -23.62
CA ASP A 315 1.58 -15.37 -24.82
C ASP A 315 0.91 -14.23 -25.63
N ASP A 316 1.50 -13.83 -26.75
CA ASP A 316 0.97 -12.77 -27.61
C ASP A 316 -0.41 -13.10 -28.22
N ALA A 317 -0.83 -14.36 -28.22
CA ALA A 317 -2.12 -14.80 -28.76
C ALA A 317 -3.22 -14.81 -27.70
N VAL A 318 -2.90 -14.65 -26.41
CA VAL A 318 -3.89 -14.69 -25.32
C VAL A 318 -4.80 -13.46 -25.32
N VAL A 319 -4.36 -12.33 -25.90
CA VAL A 319 -5.19 -11.14 -26.10
C VAL A 319 -5.17 -10.71 -27.55
N THR A 320 -6.35 -10.54 -28.15
CA THR A 320 -6.50 -9.89 -29.45
C THR A 320 -7.12 -8.50 -29.27
N VAL A 321 -6.55 -7.49 -29.92
CA VAL A 321 -7.14 -6.14 -29.99
C VAL A 321 -7.64 -5.88 -31.41
N ARG A 322 -8.88 -5.39 -31.53
CA ARG A 322 -9.49 -5.00 -32.81
C ARG A 322 -9.92 -3.55 -32.81
N ASP A 323 -9.77 -2.87 -33.95
CA ASP A 323 -10.34 -1.54 -34.16
C ASP A 323 -11.83 -1.60 -34.56
N ASP A 324 -12.42 -0.43 -34.80
CA ASP A 324 -13.83 -0.25 -35.14
C ASP A 324 -14.22 -0.88 -36.48
N ALA A 325 -13.26 -1.02 -37.41
CA ALA A 325 -13.40 -1.77 -38.65
C ALA A 325 -13.25 -3.29 -38.47
N GLY A 326 -12.94 -3.76 -37.26
CA GLY A 326 -12.70 -5.17 -36.94
C GLY A 326 -11.29 -5.66 -37.31
N SER A 327 -10.39 -4.75 -37.72
CA SER A 327 -9.01 -5.08 -38.07
C SER A 327 -8.20 -5.38 -36.82
N VAL A 328 -7.34 -6.40 -36.87
CA VAL A 328 -6.46 -6.74 -35.74
C VAL A 328 -5.37 -5.68 -35.61
N VAL A 329 -5.22 -5.13 -34.41
CA VAL A 329 -4.12 -4.23 -34.05
C VAL A 329 -2.93 -5.09 -33.61
N PRO A 330 -1.74 -4.93 -34.20
CA PRO A 330 -0.56 -5.64 -33.74
C PRO A 330 -0.21 -5.25 -32.29
N THR A 331 -0.15 -6.23 -31.40
CA THR A 331 0.15 -6.05 -29.97
C THR A 331 1.26 -6.99 -29.53
N LYS A 332 1.84 -6.69 -28.36
CA LYS A 332 2.70 -7.59 -27.59
C LYS A 332 2.12 -7.75 -26.20
N VAL A 333 2.11 -8.97 -25.70
CA VAL A 333 1.63 -9.31 -24.36
C VAL A 333 2.83 -9.56 -23.45
N SER A 334 2.82 -8.94 -22.27
CA SER A 334 3.79 -9.20 -21.21
C SER A 334 3.11 -9.25 -19.86
N VAL A 335 3.81 -9.77 -18.86
CA VAL A 335 3.39 -9.70 -17.46
C VAL A 335 4.12 -8.54 -16.80
N TYR A 336 3.45 -7.79 -15.91
CA TYR A 336 4.10 -6.70 -15.20
C TYR A 336 5.05 -7.23 -14.12
N ARG A 337 4.54 -8.12 -13.26
CA ARG A 337 5.25 -8.78 -12.17
C ARG A 337 4.72 -10.22 -11.99
N GLY A 338 5.46 -11.04 -11.25
CA GLY A 338 5.08 -12.42 -10.92
C GLY A 338 5.42 -13.43 -12.03
N ASP A 339 6.69 -13.80 -12.14
CA ASP A 339 7.20 -14.73 -13.17
C ASP A 339 6.45 -16.07 -13.22
N LYS A 340 5.97 -16.56 -12.07
CA LYS A 340 5.24 -17.83 -11.97
C LYS A 340 3.73 -17.65 -11.81
N TRP A 341 3.28 -16.49 -11.31
CA TRP A 341 1.90 -16.25 -10.89
C TRP A 341 1.50 -14.81 -11.23
N ALA A 342 1.33 -14.54 -12.51
CA ALA A 342 1.04 -13.19 -12.97
C ALA A 342 -0.38 -12.80 -12.59
N ASN A 343 -0.54 -11.69 -11.89
CA ASN A 343 -1.83 -11.07 -11.57
C ASN A 343 -2.09 -9.80 -12.40
N VAL A 344 -1.14 -9.42 -13.26
CA VAL A 344 -1.26 -8.29 -14.19
C VAL A 344 -0.69 -8.66 -15.55
N VAL A 345 -1.49 -8.45 -16.60
CA VAL A 345 -1.08 -8.55 -17.99
C VAL A 345 -1.08 -7.16 -18.62
N LEU A 346 0.03 -6.84 -19.29
CA LEU A 346 0.20 -5.66 -20.11
C LEU A 346 0.05 -6.04 -21.57
N VAL A 347 -0.74 -5.26 -22.32
CA VAL A 347 -0.88 -5.39 -23.77
C VAL A 347 -0.46 -4.07 -24.40
N THR A 348 0.68 -4.11 -25.09
CA THR A 348 1.31 -2.95 -25.71
C THR A 348 1.05 -3.01 -27.21
N ALA A 349 0.39 -1.98 -27.76
CA ALA A 349 0.29 -1.84 -29.21
C ALA A 349 1.69 -1.65 -29.80
N GLN A 350 1.94 -2.19 -31.00
CA GLN A 350 3.21 -2.01 -31.69
C GLN A 350 3.28 -0.70 -32.49
N GLU A 351 2.14 -0.03 -32.63
CA GLU A 351 2.00 1.29 -33.26
C GLU A 351 1.20 2.22 -32.34
N PRO A 352 1.37 3.55 -32.46
CA PRO A 352 0.54 4.51 -31.75
C PRO A 352 -0.95 4.30 -32.01
N TRP A 353 -1.76 4.57 -30.99
CA TRP A 353 -3.20 4.43 -31.12
C TRP A 353 -3.78 5.48 -32.07
N LYS A 354 -4.81 5.11 -32.84
CA LYS A 354 -5.54 6.06 -33.70
C LYS A 354 -6.42 6.93 -32.82
N ALA A 355 -6.54 8.22 -33.17
CA ALA A 355 -7.42 9.15 -32.47
C ALA A 355 -8.91 8.80 -32.68
N ALA A 356 -9.75 9.13 -31.70
CA ALA A 356 -11.21 8.98 -31.76
C ALA A 356 -11.69 7.59 -32.22
N THR A 357 -10.92 6.54 -31.93
CA THR A 357 -11.17 5.21 -32.46
C THR A 357 -11.67 4.31 -31.33
N LYS A 358 -12.73 3.55 -31.64
CA LYS A 358 -13.22 2.50 -30.74
C LYS A 358 -12.41 1.24 -30.96
N TYR A 359 -11.89 0.68 -29.87
CA TYR A 359 -11.18 -0.58 -29.86
C TYR A 359 -11.92 -1.60 -29.00
N THR A 360 -11.64 -2.87 -29.24
CA THR A 360 -12.11 -3.99 -28.45
C THR A 360 -10.95 -4.93 -28.18
N ALA A 361 -10.56 -5.06 -26.91
CA ALA A 361 -9.64 -6.10 -26.46
C ALA A 361 -10.44 -7.36 -26.09
N SER A 362 -9.96 -8.53 -26.48
CA SER A 362 -10.56 -9.82 -26.14
C SER A 362 -9.49 -10.68 -25.50
N LEU A 363 -9.64 -10.98 -24.21
CA LEU A 363 -8.85 -11.96 -23.50
C LEU A 363 -9.44 -13.34 -23.79
N HIS A 364 -8.65 -14.19 -24.44
CA HIS A 364 -9.13 -15.49 -24.87
C HIS A 364 -9.25 -16.47 -23.70
N LYS A 365 -10.28 -17.32 -23.77
CA LYS A 365 -10.52 -18.39 -22.80
C LYS A 365 -9.42 -19.45 -22.71
N SER A 366 -8.39 -19.37 -23.56
CA SER A 366 -7.21 -20.23 -23.46
C SER A 366 -6.36 -19.95 -22.23
N ILE A 367 -6.49 -18.76 -21.63
CA ILE A 367 -5.81 -18.42 -20.39
C ILE A 367 -6.30 -19.32 -19.25
N LYS A 368 -5.41 -19.66 -18.32
CA LYS A 368 -5.74 -20.46 -17.14
C LYS A 368 -5.38 -19.71 -15.86
N THR A 369 -6.22 -19.85 -14.85
CA THR A 369 -5.89 -19.47 -13.49
C THR A 369 -4.79 -20.36 -12.93
N LEU A 370 -4.22 -19.99 -11.78
CA LEU A 370 -3.23 -20.79 -11.04
C LEU A 370 -3.76 -22.17 -10.66
N THR A 371 -5.08 -22.29 -10.48
CA THR A 371 -5.78 -23.56 -10.24
C THR A 371 -6.05 -24.37 -11.51
N GLY A 372 -5.59 -23.89 -12.68
CA GLY A 372 -5.68 -24.57 -13.96
C GLY A 372 -7.04 -24.45 -14.66
N VAL A 373 -7.91 -23.54 -14.20
CA VAL A 373 -9.26 -23.36 -14.73
C VAL A 373 -9.27 -22.24 -15.77
N SER A 374 -9.96 -22.45 -16.88
CA SER A 374 -10.14 -21.46 -17.94
C SER A 374 -11.50 -20.78 -17.84
N PRO A 375 -11.63 -19.51 -18.30
CA PRO A 375 -12.92 -18.89 -18.54
C PRO A 375 -13.78 -19.75 -19.49
N THR A 376 -15.09 -19.66 -19.37
CA THR A 376 -16.03 -20.37 -20.24
C THR A 376 -16.13 -19.73 -21.63
N GLU A 377 -15.91 -18.42 -21.71
CA GLU A 377 -15.92 -17.60 -22.92
C GLU A 377 -14.79 -16.57 -22.93
N ASP A 378 -14.56 -15.95 -24.09
CA ASP A 378 -13.61 -14.85 -24.21
C ASP A 378 -14.13 -13.63 -23.45
N LEU A 379 -13.28 -12.97 -22.67
CA LEU A 379 -13.63 -11.78 -21.92
C LEU A 379 -13.35 -10.53 -22.77
N VAL A 380 -14.34 -9.66 -22.93
CA VAL A 380 -14.32 -8.57 -23.92
C VAL A 380 -14.34 -7.19 -23.24
N PHE A 381 -13.40 -6.32 -23.61
CA PHE A 381 -13.20 -5.01 -23.02
C PHE A 381 -13.19 -3.94 -24.13
N PRO A 382 -14.30 -3.20 -24.32
CA PRO A 382 -14.31 -2.07 -25.24
C PRO A 382 -13.66 -0.85 -24.60
N PHE A 383 -12.94 -0.06 -25.41
CA PHE A 383 -12.45 1.25 -25.00
C PHE A 383 -12.40 2.21 -26.19
N THR A 384 -12.33 3.51 -25.92
CA THR A 384 -12.25 4.54 -26.95
C THR A 384 -11.07 5.44 -26.66
N THR A 385 -10.32 5.79 -27.70
CA THR A 385 -9.21 6.73 -27.62
C THR A 385 -9.69 8.16 -27.79
N CYS A 386 -8.98 9.10 -27.18
CA CYS A 386 -9.31 10.52 -27.27
C CYS A 386 -8.97 11.13 -28.65
N THR A 387 -9.29 12.42 -28.81
CA THR A 387 -8.82 13.25 -29.93
C THR A 387 -7.80 14.27 -29.39
N PRO A 388 -6.49 13.99 -29.44
CA PRO A 388 -5.48 14.93 -28.98
C PRO A 388 -5.30 16.09 -29.97
N ASP A 389 -4.74 17.20 -29.49
CA ASP A 389 -4.40 18.37 -30.32
C ASP A 389 -3.23 18.10 -31.29
N SER A 390 -2.46 17.03 -31.06
CA SER A 390 -1.36 16.58 -31.92
C SER A 390 -1.39 15.05 -32.13
N PRO A 391 -0.95 14.54 -33.30
CA PRO A 391 -0.86 13.10 -33.54
C PRO A 391 0.06 12.39 -32.54
N GLY A 392 -0.39 11.26 -31.97
CA GLY A 392 0.34 10.54 -30.91
C GLY A 392 0.38 11.28 -29.58
N GLY A 393 -0.29 12.43 -29.47
CA GLY A 393 -0.24 13.31 -28.30
C GLY A 393 -1.11 12.83 -27.14
N ASP A 394 -0.99 13.58 -26.06
CA ASP A 394 -1.79 13.39 -24.86
C ASP A 394 -3.23 13.81 -25.07
N CYS A 395 -4.12 13.05 -24.45
CA CYS A 395 -5.51 13.45 -24.35
C CYS A 395 -5.61 14.75 -23.57
N ALA A 396 -6.63 15.55 -23.91
CA ALA A 396 -6.91 16.77 -23.16
C ALA A 396 -7.06 16.44 -21.66
N VAL A 397 -6.27 17.13 -20.84
CA VAL A 397 -6.35 16.99 -19.39
C VAL A 397 -7.78 17.34 -18.95
N PRO A 398 -8.45 16.49 -18.15
CA PRO A 398 -9.77 16.81 -17.63
C PRO A 398 -9.80 18.17 -16.94
N VAL A 399 -10.65 19.07 -17.43
CA VAL A 399 -10.80 20.43 -16.87
C VAL A 399 -11.82 20.41 -15.74
N GLY A 400 -11.52 21.14 -14.66
CA GLY A 400 -12.41 21.32 -13.52
C GLY A 400 -11.98 20.51 -12.30
N PRO A 401 -12.70 20.69 -11.16
CA PRO A 401 -12.39 20.00 -9.93
C PRO A 401 -12.48 18.48 -10.13
N PRO A 402 -11.67 17.69 -9.39
CA PRO A 402 -11.82 16.25 -9.40
C PRO A 402 -13.23 15.85 -8.95
N PRO A 403 -13.77 14.72 -9.46
CA PRO A 403 -15.00 14.14 -8.93
C PRO A 403 -14.91 13.90 -7.42
N ALA A 404 -16.07 13.77 -6.78
CA ALA A 404 -16.10 13.34 -5.39
C ALA A 404 -15.41 11.99 -5.21
N SER A 405 -14.77 11.81 -4.06
CA SER A 405 -14.15 10.54 -3.67
C SER A 405 -15.18 9.40 -3.70
N PRO A 406 -14.78 8.19 -4.15
CA PRO A 406 -15.66 7.02 -4.09
C PRO A 406 -15.85 6.47 -2.67
N CYS A 407 -15.10 6.97 -1.69
CA CYS A 407 -15.18 6.57 -0.28
C CYS A 407 -15.29 7.80 0.64
N PRO A 408 -16.42 8.54 0.57
CA PRO A 408 -16.61 9.76 1.33
C PRO A 408 -16.63 9.52 2.85
N LYS A 409 -17.12 8.37 3.34
CA LYS A 409 -17.12 8.10 4.79
C LYS A 409 -15.70 7.92 5.32
N LEU A 410 -14.85 7.23 4.56
CA LEU A 410 -13.44 7.09 4.90
C LEU A 410 -12.74 8.45 4.90
N ASP A 411 -12.95 9.26 3.87
CA ASP A 411 -12.38 10.61 3.80
C ASP A 411 -12.84 11.48 4.99
N ASP A 412 -14.12 11.43 5.36
CA ASP A 412 -14.65 12.14 6.54
C ASP A 412 -14.02 11.63 7.85
N ALA A 413 -13.81 10.31 7.97
CA ALA A 413 -13.13 9.72 9.11
C ALA A 413 -11.66 10.18 9.21
N TYR A 414 -11.06 10.54 8.08
CA TYR A 414 -9.64 10.87 7.95
C TYR A 414 -9.33 12.39 7.97
N THR A 415 -10.34 13.22 7.75
CA THR A 415 -10.19 14.69 7.76
C THR A 415 -10.21 15.31 9.17
N THR A 416 -10.76 14.62 10.17
CA THR A 416 -10.93 15.15 11.52
C THR A 416 -9.73 14.83 12.42
N ARG A 417 -8.69 15.66 12.46
CA ARG A 417 -7.62 15.49 13.49
C ARG A 417 -8.32 15.45 14.86
N PRO A 418 -8.13 14.41 15.69
CA PRO A 418 -8.75 14.37 17.01
C PRO A 418 -8.40 15.68 17.69
N GLU A 419 -9.41 16.50 17.96
CA GLU A 419 -9.23 17.66 18.83
C GLU A 419 -8.62 17.08 20.09
N THR A 420 -7.41 17.56 20.43
CA THR A 420 -6.65 17.34 21.66
C THR A 420 -7.23 16.27 22.57
N VAL A 421 -6.47 15.17 22.79
CA VAL A 421 -6.61 14.18 23.86
C VAL A 421 -7.78 14.53 24.79
N PRO A 422 -8.89 13.76 24.82
CA PRO A 422 -10.02 14.07 25.68
C PRO A 422 -9.47 14.43 27.06
N PRO A 423 -9.91 15.55 27.67
CA PRO A 423 -9.32 16.06 28.90
C PRO A 423 -9.17 14.89 29.84
N GLU A 424 -7.93 14.65 30.27
CA GLU A 424 -7.55 13.59 31.19
C GLU A 424 -8.64 13.53 32.25
N GLU A 425 -9.47 12.48 32.25
CA GLU A 425 -10.46 12.30 33.32
C GLU A 425 -9.65 12.39 34.60
N GLU A 426 -9.96 13.36 35.46
CA GLU A 426 -9.26 13.55 36.73
C GLU A 426 -9.30 12.21 37.45
N ILE A 427 -8.18 11.48 37.43
CA ILE A 427 -8.04 10.26 38.19
C ILE A 427 -8.29 10.69 39.63
N PRO A 428 -9.36 10.20 40.29
CA PRO A 428 -9.63 10.58 41.66
C PRO A 428 -8.37 10.29 42.48
N PRO A 429 -7.99 11.20 43.39
CA PRO A 429 -6.76 11.04 44.15
C PRO A 429 -6.76 9.65 44.80
N PRO A 430 -5.61 8.94 44.77
CA PRO A 430 -5.52 7.62 45.35
C PRO A 430 -6.03 7.68 46.81
N PRO A 431 -6.80 6.67 47.26
CA PRO A 431 -7.34 6.66 48.60
C PRO A 431 -6.21 6.85 49.61
N THR A 432 -6.34 7.84 50.49
CA THR A 432 -5.31 8.30 51.43
C THR A 432 -4.93 7.30 52.53
N ASN A 433 -5.37 6.04 52.45
CA ASN A 433 -5.19 5.03 53.50
C ASN A 433 -4.86 3.64 52.93
N VAL A 434 -3.83 3.53 52.08
CA VAL A 434 -3.22 2.23 51.80
C VAL A 434 -1.97 2.10 52.68
N ASN A 435 -2.04 1.26 53.71
CA ASN A 435 -0.88 0.89 54.51
C ASN A 435 0.20 0.30 53.58
N PRO A 436 1.48 0.68 53.74
CA PRO A 436 2.55 0.13 52.93
C PRO A 436 2.64 -1.39 53.17
N VAL A 437 2.48 -2.15 52.08
CA VAL A 437 2.80 -3.58 52.08
C VAL A 437 4.32 -3.69 52.10
N ALA A 438 4.85 -4.44 53.06
CA ALA A 438 6.28 -4.69 53.19
C ALA A 438 6.83 -5.41 51.95
N GLU A 439 7.84 -4.82 51.31
CA GLU A 439 8.60 -5.47 50.25
C GLU A 439 9.54 -6.53 50.85
N GLU A 440 9.20 -7.80 50.71
CA GLU A 440 10.18 -8.89 50.79
C GLU A 440 10.74 -9.15 49.38
N SER A 441 11.95 -8.63 49.15
CA SER A 441 12.76 -8.82 47.95
C SER A 441 13.62 -10.07 48.11
N GLY A 442 13.45 -11.03 47.21
CA GLY A 442 14.24 -12.25 47.18
C GLY A 442 14.11 -13.01 45.87
N CYS A 443 14.76 -12.55 44.80
CA CYS A 443 15.14 -13.40 43.68
C CYS A 443 16.50 -12.99 43.09
N THR A 444 17.40 -13.97 43.11
CA THR A 444 18.77 -13.98 42.63
C THR A 444 18.85 -13.95 41.10
N ALA A 445 19.75 -13.13 40.58
CA ALA A 445 20.04 -13.01 39.15
C ALA A 445 20.89 -14.17 38.62
N ALA A 446 20.57 -14.66 37.43
CA ALA A 446 21.43 -15.46 36.55
C ALA A 446 22.05 -14.56 35.46
N PRO A 447 23.20 -14.92 34.86
CA PRO A 447 24.05 -13.97 34.15
C PRO A 447 23.57 -13.64 32.73
N ALA A 448 23.87 -12.41 32.35
CA ALA A 448 23.55 -11.77 31.09
C ALA A 448 24.11 -12.51 29.86
N ARG A 449 23.23 -12.77 28.88
CA ARG A 449 23.61 -12.87 27.46
C ARG A 449 23.46 -11.49 26.83
N ARG A 450 24.49 -11.10 26.06
CA ARG A 450 24.57 -9.84 25.32
C ARG A 450 23.38 -9.68 24.38
N GLU A 451 22.56 -8.68 24.65
CA GLU A 451 21.59 -8.13 23.72
C GLU A 451 22.11 -6.84 23.09
N THR A 452 21.73 -6.69 21.83
CA THR A 452 21.89 -5.53 20.97
C THR A 452 21.27 -4.25 21.57
N ASN A 453 22.05 -3.17 21.46
CA ASN A 453 21.79 -1.76 21.82
C ASN A 453 20.36 -1.32 22.18
N ALA A 454 20.03 -1.39 23.47
CA ALA A 454 18.98 -0.57 24.12
C ALA A 454 19.34 0.94 24.17
N GLY A 455 20.57 1.32 23.77
CA GLY A 455 21.06 2.70 23.83
C GLY A 455 20.37 3.66 22.86
N SER A 456 19.88 3.17 21.71
CA SER A 456 19.31 4.01 20.65
C SER A 456 17.93 4.56 21.04
N LEU A 457 17.08 3.72 21.65
CA LEU A 457 15.73 4.08 22.09
C LEU A 457 15.74 5.00 23.33
N LEU A 458 16.68 4.77 24.27
CA LEU A 458 16.87 5.65 25.43
C LEU A 458 17.45 7.02 25.03
N ALA A 459 18.31 7.08 24.01
CA ALA A 459 18.78 8.34 23.45
C ALA A 459 17.65 9.13 22.75
N LEU A 460 16.75 8.43 22.04
CA LEU A 460 15.56 9.01 21.40
C LEU A 460 14.59 9.60 22.44
N ALA A 461 14.26 8.82 23.48
CA ALA A 461 13.37 9.28 24.55
C ALA A 461 13.98 10.47 25.33
N GLY A 462 15.30 10.44 25.59
CA GLY A 462 16.03 11.53 26.23
C GLY A 462 16.03 12.84 25.43
N ALA A 463 16.19 12.75 24.10
CA ALA A 463 16.18 13.92 23.22
C ALA A 463 14.78 14.57 23.13
N CYS A 464 13.72 13.77 23.09
CA CYS A 464 12.34 14.25 23.08
C CYS A 464 11.94 14.92 24.42
N VAL A 465 12.31 14.34 25.56
CA VAL A 465 12.05 14.92 26.88
C VAL A 465 12.80 16.24 27.09
N ALA A 466 14.06 16.34 26.64
CA ALA A 466 14.85 17.57 26.73
C ALA A 466 14.27 18.72 25.87
N LEU A 467 13.64 18.41 24.74
CA LEU A 467 12.97 19.38 23.86
C LEU A 467 11.66 19.89 24.45
N VAL A 468 10.88 19.03 25.13
CA VAL A 468 9.64 19.42 25.83
C VAL A 468 9.94 20.23 27.10
N ALA A 469 10.95 19.84 27.88
CA ALA A 469 11.37 20.56 29.09
C ALA A 469 11.89 21.98 28.78
N ARG A 470 12.59 22.18 27.66
CA ARG A 470 13.05 23.53 27.23
C ARG A 470 11.93 24.46 26.76
N ARG A 471 10.77 23.92 26.34
CA ARG A 471 9.61 24.72 25.94
C ARG A 471 8.85 25.31 27.14
N ARG A 472 8.93 24.67 28.33
CA ARG A 472 8.33 25.16 29.57
C ARG A 472 9.20 26.19 30.32
N GLY A 473 10.51 26.26 30.06
CA GLY A 473 11.44 27.17 30.74
C GLY A 473 11.55 28.60 30.18
N ARG A 474 10.66 29.04 29.29
CA ARG A 474 10.70 30.39 28.65
C ARG A 474 9.49 31.28 28.95
N ARG A 475 8.82 31.04 30.07
CA ARG A 475 7.94 32.03 30.70
C ARG A 475 8.37 32.22 32.14
N PHE A 476 9.40 33.03 32.34
CA PHE A 476 9.58 33.98 33.45
C PHE A 476 10.55 35.05 32.98
#